data_AF-A0A7S0XL31-F1
#
_entry.id   AF-A0A7S0XL31-F1
#
_cell.length_a   1.000
_cell.length_b   1.000
_cell.length_c   1.000
_cell.angle_alpha   90.00
_cell.angle_beta   90.00
_cell.angle_gamma   90.00
#
_symmetry.space_group_name_H-M   'P 1'
#
loop_
_entity.id
_entity.type
_entity.pdbx_description
1 polymer ?
#
loop_
_entity_poly.entity_id
_entity_poly.type
_entity_poly.pdbx_seq_one_letter_code
_entity_poly.pdbx_strand_id
1 'polypeptide(L)'
;HPSTTMVEPSRRSTVAVSAVSALALALAVLAILAPTPAGAIEARCSACSAVAAELQAALESERPRNHLDMRGRLDSKGNRYGKMIDYKVSELRFVELLEGVCPDVGGYRLSAGAGDGGGGGKRWEKQSG
;
A
#
# COMPACT_ATOMS: atom_id res chain seq x y z
N HIS A 1 -53.72 12.48 -65.89
CA HIS A 1 -53.17 11.49 -64.92
C HIS A 1 -51.71 11.29 -65.25
N PRO A 2 -50.78 11.59 -64.33
CA PRO A 2 -50.53 10.71 -63.19
C PRO A 2 -50.40 11.44 -61.83
N SER A 3 -50.81 10.75 -60.77
CA SER A 3 -50.55 11.12 -59.38
C SER A 3 -49.39 10.25 -58.88
N THR A 4 -48.31 10.85 -58.41
CA THR A 4 -47.25 10.15 -57.70
C THR A 4 -47.11 10.84 -56.34
N THR A 5 -47.61 10.17 -55.31
CA THR A 5 -47.44 10.61 -53.92
C THR A 5 -46.01 10.28 -53.49
N MET A 6 -45.25 11.33 -53.19
CA MET A 6 -43.92 11.26 -52.60
C MET A 6 -44.06 10.77 -51.15
N VAL A 7 -43.43 9.64 -50.82
CA VAL A 7 -43.31 9.12 -49.46
C VAL A 7 -42.15 9.86 -48.78
N GLU A 8 -42.46 10.61 -47.71
CA GLU A 8 -41.49 11.29 -46.86
C GLU A 8 -40.76 10.28 -45.95
N PRO A 9 -39.42 10.15 -45.99
CA PRO A 9 -38.71 9.26 -45.08
C PRO A 9 -38.60 9.88 -43.68
N SER A 10 -38.87 9.03 -42.70
CA SER A 10 -38.79 9.24 -41.25
C SER A 10 -37.50 9.93 -40.79
N ARG A 11 -37.57 11.24 -40.55
CA ARG A 11 -36.47 12.09 -40.05
C ARG A 11 -36.24 12.01 -38.52
N ARG A 12 -37.08 11.25 -37.79
CA ARG A 12 -37.07 11.19 -36.32
C ARG A 12 -36.12 10.16 -35.72
N SER A 13 -35.80 9.09 -36.44
CA SER A 13 -35.01 7.97 -35.88
C SER A 13 -33.50 8.21 -35.86
N THR A 14 -32.95 9.05 -36.75
CA THR A 14 -31.50 9.25 -36.89
C THR A 14 -30.91 10.22 -35.86
N VAL A 15 -31.70 11.17 -35.38
CA VAL A 15 -31.27 12.19 -34.40
C VAL A 15 -31.10 11.60 -33.00
N ALA A 16 -31.99 10.68 -32.61
CA ALA A 16 -31.90 10.01 -31.31
C ALA A 16 -30.70 9.06 -31.21
N VAL A 17 -30.40 8.31 -32.29
CA VAL A 17 -29.29 7.36 -32.32
C VAL A 17 -27.93 8.07 -32.25
N SER A 18 -27.77 9.20 -32.94
CA SER A 18 -26.53 9.99 -32.93
C SER A 18 -26.27 10.68 -31.59
N ALA A 19 -27.33 11.18 -30.91
CA ALA A 19 -27.20 11.77 -29.59
C ALA A 19 -26.83 10.74 -28.51
N VAL A 20 -27.37 9.52 -28.58
CA VAL A 20 -27.02 8.42 -27.66
C VAL A 20 -25.58 7.97 -27.87
N SER A 21 -25.13 7.85 -29.13
CA SER A 21 -23.73 7.52 -29.44
C SER A 21 -22.75 8.62 -29.01
N ALA A 22 -23.11 9.89 -29.18
CA ALA A 22 -22.29 11.02 -28.73
C ALA A 22 -22.18 11.09 -27.20
N LEU A 23 -23.28 10.84 -26.48
CA LEU A 23 -23.30 10.78 -25.03
C LEU A 23 -22.49 9.58 -24.50
N ALA A 24 -22.59 8.43 -25.16
CA ALA A 24 -21.79 7.24 -24.82
C ALA A 24 -20.28 7.50 -25.05
N LEU A 25 -19.90 8.16 -26.15
CA LEU A 25 -18.51 8.57 -26.38
C LEU A 25 -18.04 9.57 -25.32
N ALA A 26 -18.86 10.58 -24.99
CA ALA A 26 -18.52 11.57 -23.97
C ALA A 26 -18.33 10.94 -22.59
N LEU A 27 -19.17 9.98 -22.21
CA LEU A 27 -19.04 9.22 -20.96
C LEU A 27 -17.80 8.32 -20.97
N ALA A 28 -17.49 7.67 -22.09
CA ALA A 28 -16.29 6.85 -22.23
C ALA A 28 -15.01 7.70 -22.10
N VAL A 29 -14.97 8.87 -22.74
CA VAL A 29 -13.85 9.82 -22.62
C VAL A 29 -13.74 10.32 -21.18
N LEU A 30 -14.85 10.67 -20.52
CA LEU A 30 -14.84 11.11 -19.12
C LEU A 30 -14.35 10.01 -18.17
N ALA A 31 -14.70 8.75 -18.41
CA ALA A 31 -14.21 7.61 -17.62
C ALA A 31 -12.71 7.36 -17.79
N ILE A 32 -12.16 7.60 -18.99
CA ILE A 32 -10.71 7.48 -19.27
C ILE A 32 -9.93 8.62 -18.61
N LEU A 33 -10.49 9.83 -18.58
CA LEU A 33 -9.85 11.00 -17.97
C LEU A 33 -10.11 11.13 -16.45
N ALA A 34 -10.95 10.26 -15.87
CA ALA A 34 -11.25 10.33 -14.44
C ALA A 34 -10.00 10.02 -13.61
N PRO A 35 -9.65 10.87 -12.62
CA PRO A 35 -8.51 10.60 -11.75
C PRO A 35 -8.80 9.34 -10.93
N THR A 36 -7.92 8.34 -11.07
CA THR A 36 -8.03 7.10 -10.29
C THR A 36 -7.52 7.34 -8.86
N PRO A 37 -8.10 6.68 -7.84
CA PRO A 37 -7.61 6.76 -6.46
C PRO A 37 -6.25 6.07 -6.24
N ALA A 38 -5.55 5.67 -7.32
CA ALA A 38 -4.31 4.90 -7.29
C ALA A 38 -3.21 5.59 -6.45
N GLY A 39 -3.08 6.91 -6.54
CA GLY A 39 -2.05 7.64 -5.79
C GLY A 39 -2.19 7.59 -4.26
N ALA A 40 -3.41 7.38 -3.75
CA ALA A 40 -3.62 7.21 -2.30
C ALA A 40 -3.22 5.80 -1.82
N ILE A 41 -3.31 4.79 -2.69
CA ILE A 41 -2.90 3.42 -2.42
C ILE A 41 -1.37 3.33 -2.46
N GLU A 42 -0.72 3.94 -3.45
CA GLU A 42 0.73 3.98 -3.59
C GLU A 42 1.44 4.62 -2.38
N ALA A 43 0.86 5.69 -1.83
CA ALA A 43 1.37 6.31 -0.61
C ALA A 43 1.35 5.36 0.60
N ARG A 44 0.32 4.51 0.72
CA ARG A 44 0.22 3.52 1.80
C ARG A 44 1.17 2.34 1.57
N CYS A 45 1.23 1.83 0.35
CA CYS A 45 2.14 0.73 -0.02
C CYS A 45 3.60 1.13 0.19
N SER A 46 3.97 2.36 -0.19
CA SER A 46 5.34 2.85 0.03
C SER A 46 5.67 3.02 1.51
N ALA A 47 4.73 3.41 2.36
CA ALA A 47 4.91 3.45 3.80
C ALA A 47 5.24 2.05 4.37
N CYS A 48 4.45 1.03 4.00
CA CYS A 48 4.69 -0.34 4.43
C CYS A 48 6.04 -0.87 3.95
N SER A 49 6.43 -0.54 2.70
CA SER A 49 7.73 -0.94 2.17
C SER A 49 8.91 -0.31 2.92
N ALA A 50 8.76 0.94 3.37
CA ALA A 50 9.76 1.61 4.20
C ALA A 50 9.91 0.93 5.56
N VAL A 51 8.79 0.68 6.25
CA VAL A 51 8.80 -0.04 7.54
C VAL A 51 9.41 -1.43 7.41
N ALA A 52 9.06 -2.17 6.35
CA ALA A 52 9.62 -3.49 6.09
C ALA A 52 11.13 -3.45 5.85
N ALA A 53 11.63 -2.43 5.14
CA ALA A 53 13.07 -2.27 4.89
C ALA A 53 13.85 -1.98 6.19
N GLU A 54 13.36 -1.08 7.04
CA GLU A 54 14.00 -0.80 8.34
C GLU A 54 13.95 -2.01 9.27
N LEU A 55 12.81 -2.73 9.32
CA LEU A 55 12.69 -3.95 10.12
C LEU A 55 13.64 -5.05 9.64
N GLN A 56 13.81 -5.21 8.33
CA GLN A 56 14.76 -6.15 7.73
C GLN A 56 16.20 -5.77 8.12
N ALA A 57 16.58 -4.50 8.03
CA ALA A 57 17.91 -4.02 8.42
C ALA A 57 18.17 -4.23 9.93
N ALA A 58 17.17 -4.01 10.79
CA ALA A 58 17.25 -4.28 12.22
C ALA A 58 17.45 -5.78 12.52
N LEU A 59 16.76 -6.66 11.78
CA LEU A 59 16.93 -8.11 11.89
C LEU A 59 18.32 -8.58 11.42
N GLU A 60 18.84 -8.00 10.34
CA GLU A 60 20.16 -8.35 9.79
C GLU A 60 21.31 -7.85 10.68
N SER A 61 21.12 -6.73 11.36
CA SER A 61 22.09 -6.19 12.33
C SER A 61 21.91 -6.75 13.76
N GLU A 62 20.91 -7.61 13.97
CA GLU A 62 20.62 -8.22 15.26
C GLU A 62 21.81 -9.07 15.74
N ARG A 63 22.33 -8.73 16.92
CA ARG A 63 23.42 -9.51 17.54
C ARG A 63 22.87 -10.82 18.11
N PRO A 64 23.54 -11.96 17.88
CA PRO A 64 23.16 -13.23 18.50
C PRO A 64 23.12 -13.11 20.02
N ARG A 65 21.96 -13.41 20.61
CA ARG A 65 21.75 -13.44 22.06
C ARG A 65 21.55 -14.87 22.55
N ASN A 66 21.95 -15.08 23.80
CA ASN A 66 21.76 -16.34 24.50
C ASN A 66 20.29 -16.53 24.93
N HIS A 67 19.95 -17.71 25.45
CA HIS A 67 18.65 -18.01 26.03
C HIS A 67 18.29 -17.09 27.22
N LEU A 68 17.00 -16.78 27.33
CA LEU A 68 16.40 -16.17 28.51
C LEU A 68 16.28 -17.23 29.61
N ASP A 69 16.97 -17.00 30.72
CA ASP A 69 16.94 -17.89 31.88
C ASP A 69 15.86 -17.45 32.86
N MET A 70 14.67 -18.06 32.77
CA MET A 70 13.58 -17.82 33.71
C MET A 70 13.69 -18.72 34.96
N ARG A 71 14.84 -19.37 35.21
CA ARG A 71 15.04 -20.25 36.36
C ARG A 71 15.47 -19.46 37.59
N GLY A 72 14.49 -18.81 38.21
CA GLY A 72 14.70 -17.94 39.38
C GLY A 72 14.69 -18.65 40.74
N ARG A 73 14.12 -19.86 40.85
CA ARG A 73 13.91 -20.54 42.13
C ARG A 73 14.75 -21.82 42.21
N LEU A 74 15.55 -21.97 43.26
CA LEU A 74 16.25 -23.24 43.56
C LEU A 74 15.34 -24.19 44.35
N ASP A 75 15.43 -25.48 44.06
CA ASP A 75 14.90 -26.53 44.92
C ASP A 75 15.87 -26.87 46.05
N SER A 76 15.41 -27.67 47.01
CA SER A 76 16.22 -28.16 48.13
C SER A 76 17.36 -29.11 47.73
N LYS A 77 17.44 -29.51 46.45
CA LYS A 77 18.47 -30.37 45.87
C LYS A 77 19.48 -29.56 45.04
N GLY A 78 19.35 -28.23 44.99
CA GLY A 78 20.22 -27.34 44.24
C GLY A 78 19.89 -27.18 42.75
N ASN A 79 18.81 -27.79 42.25
CA ASN A 79 18.38 -27.59 40.86
C ASN A 79 17.56 -26.31 40.74
N ARG A 80 17.75 -25.58 39.64
CA ARG A 80 16.96 -24.40 39.33
C ARG A 80 15.67 -24.80 38.60
N TYR A 81 14.53 -24.47 39.19
CA TYR A 81 13.21 -24.60 38.56
C TYR A 81 12.94 -23.40 37.67
N GLY A 82 12.43 -23.67 36.47
CA GLY A 82 11.97 -22.67 35.50
C GLY A 82 12.22 -23.11 34.06
N LYS A 83 11.83 -22.26 33.10
CA LYS A 83 11.99 -22.53 31.68
C LYS A 83 13.18 -21.72 31.14
N MET A 84 14.04 -22.38 30.38
CA MET A 84 15.00 -21.70 29.52
C MET A 84 14.34 -21.51 28.16
N ILE A 85 14.25 -20.27 27.69
CA ILE A 85 13.57 -19.93 26.44
C ILE A 85 14.59 -19.33 25.49
N ASP A 86 14.65 -19.82 24.25
CA ASP A 86 15.51 -19.21 23.24
C ASP A 86 15.05 -17.77 22.96
N TYR A 87 16.00 -16.83 22.99
CA TYR A 87 15.69 -15.42 22.75
C TYR A 87 15.02 -15.22 21.37
N LYS A 88 15.42 -16.00 20.36
CA LYS A 88 14.88 -15.95 19.00
C LYS A 88 13.36 -16.14 18.90
N VAL A 89 12.78 -16.91 19.82
CA VAL A 89 11.33 -17.21 19.88
C VAL A 89 10.64 -16.49 21.04
N SER A 90 11.38 -15.68 21.79
CA SER A 90 10.84 -14.91 22.90
C SER A 90 10.08 -13.68 22.39
N GLU A 91 9.01 -13.33 23.09
CA GLU A 91 8.29 -12.06 22.88
C GLU A 91 9.20 -10.85 23.11
N LEU A 92 10.17 -10.98 24.03
CA LEU A 92 11.13 -9.91 24.33
C LEU A 92 11.90 -9.46 23.09
N ARG A 93 12.34 -10.41 22.24
CA ARG A 93 13.01 -10.09 20.97
C ARG A 93 12.12 -9.23 20.07
N PHE A 94 10.84 -9.55 19.98
CA PHE A 94 9.88 -8.81 19.16
C PHE A 94 9.69 -7.38 19.66
N VAL A 95 9.55 -7.20 20.98
CA VAL A 95 9.39 -5.88 21.59
C VAL A 95 10.65 -5.03 21.39
N GLU A 96 11.84 -5.57 21.71
CA GLU A 96 13.10 -4.86 21.55
C GLU A 96 13.36 -4.44 20.09
N LEU A 97 13.05 -5.31 19.13
CA LEU A 97 13.20 -5.00 17.70
C LEU A 97 12.23 -3.89 17.26
N LEU A 98 10.94 -3.98 17.62
CA LEU A 98 9.95 -2.99 17.19
C LEU A 98 10.15 -1.62 17.83
N GLU A 99 10.53 -1.57 19.10
CA GLU A 99 10.87 -0.31 19.78
C GLU A 99 12.11 0.35 19.14
N GLY A 100 13.08 -0.45 18.70
CA GLY A 100 14.27 0.03 18.01
C GLY A 100 14.01 0.57 16.59
N VAL A 101 13.05 0.01 15.85
CA VAL A 101 12.76 0.39 14.45
C VAL A 101 11.93 1.66 14.33
N CYS A 102 11.04 1.94 15.29
CA CYS A 102 10.13 3.09 15.20
C CYS A 102 10.85 4.45 15.02
N PRO A 103 11.96 4.74 15.73
CA PRO A 103 12.76 5.95 15.48
C PRO A 103 13.33 6.05 14.06
N ASP A 104 13.79 4.94 13.48
CA ASP A 104 14.45 4.92 12.16
C ASP A 104 13.45 5.22 11.03
N VAL A 105 12.20 4.77 11.18
CA VAL A 105 11.10 5.10 10.27
C VAL A 105 10.74 6.60 10.32
N GLY A 106 11.06 7.29 11.42
CA GLY A 106 10.83 8.73 11.58
C GLY A 106 11.60 9.62 10.58
N GLY A 107 12.66 9.08 9.96
CA GLY A 107 13.45 9.76 8.92
C GLY A 107 12.82 9.78 7.53
N TYR A 108 11.65 9.16 7.34
CA TYR A 108 10.96 9.13 6.05
C TYR A 108 10.02 10.32 5.88
N ARG A 109 9.96 10.86 4.66
CA ARG A 109 9.06 11.97 4.31
C ARG A 109 8.26 11.64 3.06
N LEU A 110 7.06 12.19 2.99
CA LEU A 110 6.19 12.03 1.83
C LEU A 110 6.62 13.00 0.73
N SER A 111 7.26 12.50 -0.32
CA SER A 111 7.63 13.27 -1.52
C SER A 111 6.56 13.12 -2.60
N ALA A 112 6.43 14.14 -3.46
CA ALA A 112 5.65 14.01 -4.68
C ALA A 112 6.43 13.07 -5.62
N GLY A 113 5.86 11.90 -5.90
CA GLY A 113 6.42 10.99 -6.87
C GLY A 113 6.33 11.62 -8.26
N ALA A 114 7.46 11.65 -8.98
CA ALA A 114 7.46 11.85 -10.41
C ALA A 114 6.83 10.60 -11.05
N GLY A 115 5.50 10.57 -11.16
CA GLY A 115 4.82 9.56 -11.95
C GLY A 115 5.16 9.75 -13.43
N ASP A 116 5.53 8.67 -14.12
CA ASP A 116 5.83 8.67 -15.56
C ASP A 116 4.58 8.86 -16.46
N GLY A 117 3.42 9.13 -15.86
CA GLY A 117 2.18 9.41 -16.56
C GLY A 117 1.14 10.09 -15.67
N GLY A 118 1.00 11.41 -15.81
CA GLY A 118 -0.27 12.14 -15.61
C GLY A 118 -0.95 12.13 -14.23
N GLY A 119 -0.41 11.49 -13.20
CA GLY A 119 -0.99 11.46 -11.85
C GLY A 119 0.07 11.66 -10.77
N GLY A 120 0.02 12.78 -10.05
CA GLY A 120 0.94 13.07 -8.94
C GLY A 120 0.72 12.16 -7.73
N GLY A 121 1.26 10.94 -7.78
CA GLY A 121 1.32 10.02 -6.65
C GLY A 121 2.25 10.58 -5.56
N LYS A 122 2.00 10.25 -4.29
CA LYS A 122 2.87 10.62 -3.16
C LYS A 122 3.58 9.36 -2.66
N ARG A 123 4.88 9.43 -2.37
CA ARG A 123 5.71 8.28 -1.97
C ARG A 123 6.53 8.60 -0.73
N TRP A 124 6.70 7.63 0.17
CA TRP A 124 7.61 7.76 1.30
C TRP A 124 9.05 7.52 0.86
N GLU A 125 9.93 8.46 1.20
CA GLU A 125 11.34 8.45 0.82
C GLU A 125 12.20 8.77 2.05
N LYS A 126 13.33 8.05 2.19
CA LYS A 126 14.24 8.22 3.33
C LYS A 126 15.03 9.52 3.12
N GLN A 127 15.02 10.41 4.11
CA GLN A 127 15.82 11.63 4.05
C GLN A 127 17.29 11.26 4.32
N SER A 128 18.15 11.32 3.31
CA SER A 128 19.60 11.23 3.52
C SER A 128 20.07 12.53 4.17
N GLY A 129 20.49 12.43 5.43
CA GLY A 129 21.22 13.49 6.14
C GLY A 129 22.69 13.53 5.72
#